data_AF-A0A0X8D118-F1
#
_entry.id   AF-A0A0X8D118-F1
#
_cell.length_a   1.000
_cell.length_b   1.000
_cell.length_c   1.000
_cell.angle_alpha   90.00
_cell.angle_beta   90.00
_cell.angle_gamma   90.00
#
_symmetry.space_group_name_H-M   'P 1'
#
loop_
_entity.id
_entity.type
_entity.pdbx_description
1 polymer ?
#
loop_
_entity_poly.entity_id
_entity_poly.type
_entity_poly.pdbx_seq_one_letter_code
_entity_poly.pdbx_strand_id
1 'polypeptide(L)'
;MEQTYRLNLTPLQVEVLLDTTRGFVDNKKLLHVPTANGELAGLPLTEAALSWLLDRYREANEEKGEVLVTLCSADVKNTAVTITYSSQQKTLAYDVNLAEFDEQ
;
A
#
# COMPACT_ATOMS: atom_id res chain seq x y z
N MET A 1 -3.65 17.58 -3.54
CA MET A 1 -2.75 17.50 -2.37
C MET A 1 -1.99 16.20 -2.46
N GLU A 2 -0.69 16.23 -2.19
CA GLU A 2 0.19 15.05 -2.22
C GLU A 2 0.56 14.69 -0.78
N GLN A 3 0.48 13.40 -0.43
CA GLN A 3 0.87 12.87 0.87
C GLN A 3 1.73 11.63 0.69
N THR A 4 2.87 11.57 1.36
CA THR A 4 3.80 10.44 1.25
C THR A 4 3.97 9.78 2.61
N TYR A 5 3.75 8.47 2.64
CA TYR A 5 3.83 7.63 3.81
C TYR A 5 5.04 6.71 3.68
N ARG A 6 5.95 6.79 4.65
CA ARG A 6 7.08 5.86 4.77
C ARG A 6 6.66 4.69 5.63
N LEU A 7 6.74 3.49 5.09
CA LEU A 7 6.44 2.23 5.77
C LEU A 7 7.73 1.43 5.90
N ASN A 8 7.86 0.68 7.00
CA ASN A 8 9.00 -0.21 7.22
C ASN A 8 8.47 -1.61 7.53
N LEU A 9 8.18 -2.36 6.48
CA LEU A 9 7.47 -3.64 6.55
C LEU A 9 8.42 -4.82 6.36
N THR A 10 8.10 -5.94 6.98
CA THR A 10 8.68 -7.25 6.69
C THR A 10 7.81 -8.00 5.68
N PRO A 11 8.35 -9.00 4.94
CA PRO A 11 7.55 -9.86 4.07
C PRO A 11 6.33 -10.45 4.79
N LEU A 12 6.50 -10.93 6.02
CA LEU A 12 5.41 -11.47 6.83
C LEU A 12 4.30 -10.44 7.10
N GLN A 13 4.67 -9.18 7.39
CA GLN A 13 3.67 -8.13 7.58
C GLN A 13 2.89 -7.85 6.29
N VAL A 14 3.56 -7.90 5.13
CA VAL A 14 2.89 -7.73 3.83
C VAL A 14 1.96 -8.92 3.54
N GLU A 15 2.36 -10.16 3.87
CA GLU A 15 1.49 -11.33 3.75
C GLU A 15 0.23 -11.21 4.61
N VAL A 16 0.36 -10.75 5.86
CA VAL A 16 -0.79 -10.51 6.73
C VAL A 16 -1.73 -9.44 6.15
N LEU A 17 -1.18 -8.35 5.60
CA LEU A 17 -1.98 -7.32 4.93
C LEU A 17 -2.68 -7.88 3.69
N LEU A 18 -2.01 -8.73 2.92
CA LEU A 18 -2.55 -9.37 1.73
C LEU A 18 -3.74 -10.28 2.09
N ASP A 19 -3.58 -11.13 3.10
CA ASP A 19 -4.66 -11.99 3.59
C ASP A 19 -5.82 -11.16 4.15
N THR A 20 -5.52 -10.05 4.81
CA THR A 20 -6.54 -9.09 5.27
C THR A 20 -7.33 -8.51 4.08
N THR A 21 -6.66 -8.08 3.01
CA THR A 21 -7.34 -7.58 1.81
C THR A 21 -8.19 -8.63 1.11
N ARG A 22 -7.77 -9.90 1.11
CA ARG A 22 -8.56 -11.01 0.55
C ARG A 22 -9.81 -11.30 1.36
N GLY A 23 -9.79 -11.01 2.66
CA GLY A 23 -10.97 -11.09 3.53
C GLY A 23 -12.03 -10.03 3.24
N PHE A 24 -11.72 -9.02 2.42
CA PHE A 24 -12.65 -7.98 2.01
C PHE A 24 -13.50 -8.43 0.81
N VAL A 25 -14.36 -9.43 1.03
CA VAL A 25 -15.15 -10.09 -0.02
C VAL A 25 -16.15 -9.14 -0.69
N ASP A 26 -16.70 -8.18 0.07
CA ASP A 26 -17.82 -7.34 -0.40
C ASP A 26 -17.54 -5.83 -0.42
N ASN A 27 -16.49 -5.35 0.25
CA ASN A 27 -16.23 -3.90 0.40
C ASN A 27 -14.74 -3.58 0.36
N LYS A 28 -14.30 -2.65 -0.47
CA LYS A 28 -12.92 -2.15 -0.42
C LYS A 28 -12.73 -1.41 0.91
N LYS A 29 -11.65 -1.69 1.63
CA LYS A 29 -11.34 -1.04 2.92
C LYS A 29 -9.92 -0.53 2.95
N LEU A 30 -9.73 0.60 3.63
CA LEU A 30 -8.40 1.15 3.87
C LEU A 30 -7.67 0.22 4.84
N LEU A 31 -6.45 -0.17 4.48
CA LEU A 31 -5.57 -0.90 5.36
C LEU A 31 -4.90 0.08 6.30
N HIS A 32 -5.06 -0.16 7.60
CA HIS A 32 -4.42 0.64 8.63
C HIS A 32 -3.02 0.09 8.87
N VAL A 33 -2.01 0.82 8.40
CA VAL A 33 -0.61 0.38 8.44
C VAL A 33 0.19 1.38 9.28
N PRO A 34 1.02 0.90 10.23
CA PRO A 34 1.92 1.77 10.96
C PRO A 34 3.00 2.33 10.03
N THR A 35 3.17 3.65 10.05
CA THR A 35 4.26 4.34 9.38
C THR A 35 5.57 4.13 10.14
N ALA A 36 6.70 4.40 9.49
CA ALA A 36 8.02 4.36 10.09
C ALA A 36 8.17 5.32 11.28
N ASN A 37 7.30 6.33 11.39
CA ASN A 37 7.28 7.30 12.48
C ASN A 37 6.37 6.86 13.65
N GLY A 38 5.71 5.71 13.55
CA GLY A 38 4.81 5.17 14.58
C GLY A 38 3.37 5.68 14.50
N GLU A 39 3.03 6.47 13.47
CA GLU A 39 1.65 6.90 13.20
C GLU A 39 0.89 5.79 12.49
N LEU A 40 -0.44 5.75 12.63
CA LEU A 40 -1.28 4.81 11.89
C LEU A 40 -1.88 5.52 10.68
N ALA A 41 -1.63 5.01 9.47
CA ALA A 41 -2.17 5.56 8.24
C ALA A 41 -3.16 4.58 7.59
N GLY A 42 -4.33 5.08 7.18
CA GLY A 42 -5.28 4.34 6.35
C GLY A 42 -4.89 4.47 4.88
N LEU A 43 -4.46 3.36 4.28
CA LEU A 43 -3.94 3.34 2.91
C LEU A 43 -4.79 2.44 2.00
N PRO A 44 -5.10 2.88 0.76
CA PRO A 44 -5.90 2.10 -0.20
C PRO A 44 -5.05 1.03 -0.91
N LEU A 45 -4.37 0.18 -0.13
CA LEU A 45 -3.51 -0.88 -0.64
C LEU A 45 -4.36 -2.04 -1.19
N THR A 46 -4.20 -2.35 -2.47
CA THR A 46 -4.92 -3.44 -3.15
C THR A 46 -4.17 -4.77 -3.02
N GLU A 47 -4.87 -5.89 -3.23
CA GLU A 47 -4.24 -7.22 -3.31
C GLU A 47 -3.11 -7.25 -4.36
N ALA A 48 -3.34 -6.65 -5.54
CA ALA A 48 -2.33 -6.58 -6.59
C ALA A 48 -1.08 -5.80 -6.13
N ALA A 49 -1.27 -4.69 -5.41
CA ALA A 49 -0.18 -3.89 -4.87
C ALA A 49 0.65 -4.63 -3.81
N LEU A 50 -0.02 -5.35 -2.91
CA LEU A 50 0.64 -6.15 -1.86
C LEU A 50 1.34 -7.38 -2.44
N SER A 51 0.74 -8.04 -3.43
CA SER A 51 1.38 -9.15 -4.15
C SER A 51 2.63 -8.69 -4.89
N TRP A 52 2.54 -7.53 -5.57
CA TRP A 52 3.70 -6.90 -6.21
C TRP A 52 4.82 -6.60 -5.21
N LEU A 53 4.49 -6.12 -4.00
CA LEU A 53 5.48 -5.88 -2.94
C LEU A 53 6.18 -7.17 -2.51
N LEU A 54 5.44 -8.26 -2.27
CA LEU A 54 6.03 -9.56 -1.90
C LEU A 54 7.00 -10.08 -2.96
N ASP A 55 6.68 -9.92 -4.24
CA ASP A 55 7.58 -10.30 -5.31
C ASP A 55 8.88 -9.47 -5.28
N ARG A 56 8.81 -8.19 -4.91
CA ARG A 56 10.00 -7.34 -4.71
C ARG A 56 10.86 -7.83 -3.55
N TYR A 57 10.26 -8.20 -2.42
CA TYR A 57 10.98 -8.79 -1.29
C TYR A 57 11.70 -10.09 -1.69
N ARG A 58 11.03 -10.97 -2.44
CA ARG A 58 11.61 -12.23 -2.93
C ARG A 58 12.77 -11.99 -3.90
N GLU A 59 12.64 -11.04 -4.81
CA GLU A 59 13.70 -10.65 -5.73
C GLU A 59 14.91 -10.03 -5.02
N ALA A 60 14.66 -9.21 -3.99
CA ALA A 60 15.72 -8.57 -3.20
C ALA A 60 16.38 -9.51 -2.19
N ASN A 61 15.70 -10.60 -1.82
CA ASN A 61 16.07 -11.49 -0.72
C ASN A 61 16.27 -10.71 0.61
N GLU A 62 15.33 -9.82 0.91
CA GLU A 62 15.36 -8.92 2.08
C GLU A 62 14.35 -9.35 3.14
N GLU A 63 14.76 -9.31 4.42
CA GLU A 63 13.89 -9.63 5.56
C GLU A 63 13.07 -8.41 6.03
N LYS A 64 13.45 -7.21 5.59
CA LYS A 64 12.76 -5.95 5.88
C LYS A 64 13.11 -4.91 4.83
N GLY A 65 12.11 -4.12 4.45
CA GLY A 65 12.19 -3.20 3.33
C GLY A 65 11.46 -1.91 3.62
N GLU A 66 12.04 -0.82 3.15
CA GLU A 66 11.35 0.46 3.13
C GLU A 66 10.45 0.57 1.90
N VAL A 67 9.21 0.93 2.17
CA VAL A 67 8.19 1.16 1.17
C VAL A 67 7.69 2.59 1.31
N LEU A 68 7.69 3.34 0.22
CA LEU A 68 7.10 4.67 0.15
C LEU A 68 5.75 4.55 -0.56
N VAL A 69 4.69 5.03 0.08
CA VAL A 69 3.35 5.10 -0.51
C VAL A 69 2.98 6.56 -0.66
N THR A 70 2.89 7.04 -1.90
CA THR A 70 2.50 8.40 -2.23
C THR A 70 1.07 8.41 -2.73
N LEU A 71 0.23 9.21 -2.10
CA LEU A 71 -1.14 9.50 -2.50
C LEU A 71 -1.17 10.89 -3.13
N CYS A 72 -1.55 10.96 -4.40
CA CYS A 72 -1.77 12.22 -5.09
C CYS A 72 -3.21 12.27 -5.60
N SER A 73 -3.93 13.33 -5.27
CA SER A 73 -5.25 13.56 -5.86
C SER A 73 -5.07 13.79 -7.37
N ALA A 74 -5.45 12.80 -8.16
CA ALA A 74 -5.35 12.84 -9.62
C ALA A 74 -6.49 13.69 -10.20
N ASP A 75 -7.72 13.43 -9.72
CA ASP A 75 -8.96 14.12 -10.13
C ASP A 75 -9.89 14.35 -8.92
N VAL A 76 -11.10 14.89 -9.16
CA VAL A 76 -12.16 15.09 -8.15
C VAL A 76 -12.62 13.77 -7.51
N LYS A 77 -12.50 12.65 -8.23
CA LYS A 77 -12.97 11.32 -7.78
C LYS A 77 -11.86 10.30 -7.54
N ASN A 78 -10.70 10.48 -8.16
CA ASN A 78 -9.64 9.48 -8.16
C ASN A 78 -8.40 9.99 -7.43
N THR A 79 -7.77 9.08 -6.68
CA THR A 79 -6.47 9.27 -6.07
C THR A 79 -5.48 8.34 -6.74
N ALA A 80 -4.42 8.91 -7.31
CA ALA A 80 -3.28 8.17 -7.78
C ALA A 80 -2.47 7.68 -6.58
N VAL A 81 -2.23 6.37 -6.53
CA VAL A 81 -1.42 5.70 -5.53
C VAL A 81 -0.14 5.24 -6.20
N THR A 82 0.99 5.68 -5.67
CA THR A 82 2.32 5.26 -6.10
C THR A 82 3.01 4.54 -4.96
N ILE A 83 3.46 3.31 -5.21
CA ILE A 83 4.22 2.51 -4.25
C ILE A 83 5.62 2.35 -4.78
N THR A 84 6.62 2.80 -4.04
CA THR A 84 8.03 2.63 -4.36
C THR A 84 8.69 1.72 -3.34
N TYR A 85 9.35 0.67 -3.84
CA TYR A 85 10.21 -0.20 -3.05
C TYR A 85 11.63 0.37 -3.07
N SER A 86 12.07 0.98 -1.96
CA SER A 86 13.26 1.84 -1.94
C SER A 86 14.55 1.10 -2.29
N SER A 87 14.70 -0.16 -1.88
CA SER A 87 15.90 -0.98 -2.11
C SER A 87 16.22 -1.18 -3.59
N GLN A 88 15.19 -1.38 -4.42
CA GLN A 88 15.35 -1.65 -5.85
C GLN A 88 14.99 -0.46 -6.75
N GLN A 89 14.52 0.65 -6.15
CA GLN A 89 13.95 1.81 -6.85
C GLN A 89 12.87 1.43 -7.88
N LYS A 90 12.13 0.36 -7.62
CA LYS A 90 11.00 -0.06 -8.45
C LYS A 90 9.72 0.58 -7.94
N THR A 91 8.84 0.91 -8.85
CA THR A 91 7.60 1.63 -8.56
C THR A 91 6.41 0.96 -9.22
N LEU A 92 5.29 0.92 -8.52
CA LEU A 92 3.97 0.56 -9.02
C LEU A 92 3.04 1.76 -8.85
N ALA A 93 2.30 2.11 -9.90
CA ALA A 93 1.30 3.17 -9.84
C ALA A 93 -0.07 2.63 -10.27
N TYR A 94 -1.13 3.07 -9.58
CA TYR A 94 -2.52 2.74 -9.90
C TYR A 94 -3.46 3.81 -9.36
N ASP A 95 -4.66 3.90 -9.91
CA ASP A 95 -5.68 4.84 -9.46
C ASP A 95 -6.77 4.13 -8.64
N VAL A 96 -7.25 4.81 -7.60
CA VAL A 96 -8.37 4.34 -6.78
C VAL A 96 -9.41 5.44 -6.60
N ASN A 97 -10.67 5.05 -6.54
CA ASN A 97 -11.74 5.93 -6.08
C ASN A 97 -11.88 5.75 -4.56
N LEU A 98 -11.44 6.73 -3.78
CA LEU A 98 -11.49 6.66 -2.31
C LEU A 98 -12.92 6.57 -1.76
N ALA A 99 -13.94 7.01 -2.51
CA ALA A 99 -15.34 6.88 -2.09
C ALA A 99 -15.77 5.41 -1.99
N GLU A 100 -15.17 4.51 -2.78
CA GLU A 100 -15.44 3.07 -2.69
C GLU A 100 -14.87 2.43 -1.40
N PHE A 101 -14.03 3.16 -0.66
CA PHE A 101 -13.46 2.72 0.61
C PHE A 101 -14.21 3.25 1.84
N ASP A 102 -15.11 4.21 1.64
CA ASP A 102 -15.94 4.86 2.68
C ASP A 102 -17.38 4.33 2.75
N GLU A 103 -17.85 3.57 1.75
CA GLU A 103 -19.20 2.98 1.78
C GLU A 103 -19.29 1.89 2.85
N GLN A 104 -19.94 2.25 3.98
CA GLN A 104 -20.42 1.35 5.05
C GLN A 104 -21.87 0.93 4.83
#